data_AF-A0A7C3TZ84-F1
#
_entry.id   AF-A0A7C3TZ84-F1
#
_cell.length_a   1.000
_cell.length_b   1.000
_cell.length_c   1.000
_cell.angle_alpha   90.00
_cell.angle_beta   90.00
_cell.angle_gamma   90.00
#
_symmetry.space_group_name_H-M   'P 1'
#
loop_
_entity.id
_entity.type
_entity.pdbx_description
1 polymer ?
#
loop_
_entity_poly.entity_id
_entity_poly.type
_entity_poly.pdbx_seq_one_letter_code
_entity_poly.pdbx_strand_id
1 'polypeptide(L)'
;MEAPAHPGACIAVLAFLLWLLLRPPEPQPAWITGPIFNMPPENDLIAAYGENTGIENVYIARWGKYGPAYNPREDLAKQKDALAAVISGSGQCVRIVANQRFDIVVAVRVRTPEITYVARENMYVTMRAENGFMIGPANSTDKKEYVFEQSGYGTMEGYMRVNVVWDNDGNGYELMPHDNLRITWLSLHTWKYPGEYPSG
;
A
#
# COMPACT_ATOMS: atom_id res chain seq x y z
N MET A 1 28.87 -33.55 -55.14
CA MET A 1 28.42 -34.31 -53.96
C MET A 1 27.55 -33.37 -53.15
N GLU A 2 26.23 -33.48 -53.30
CA GLU A 2 25.28 -32.74 -52.47
C GLU A 2 24.99 -33.57 -51.22
N ALA A 3 25.20 -32.97 -50.05
CA ALA A 3 24.88 -33.62 -48.79
C ALA A 3 23.35 -33.70 -48.63
N PRO A 4 22.79 -34.84 -48.20
CA PRO A 4 21.35 -34.96 -48.01
C PRO A 4 20.90 -34.02 -46.88
N ALA A 5 19.98 -33.10 -47.20
CA ALA A 5 19.35 -32.24 -46.22
C ALA A 5 18.54 -33.11 -45.24
N HIS A 6 18.89 -33.07 -43.95
CA HIS A 6 18.20 -33.82 -42.90
C HIS A 6 16.90 -33.10 -42.49
N PRO A 7 15.71 -33.59 -42.89
CA PRO A 7 14.44 -32.93 -42.60
C PRO A 7 14.12 -32.80 -41.10
N GLY A 8 14.75 -33.64 -40.26
CA GLY A 8 14.61 -33.58 -38.80
C GLY A 8 15.19 -32.32 -38.15
N ALA A 9 16.22 -31.71 -38.74
CA ALA A 9 16.82 -30.48 -38.20
C ALA A 9 15.88 -29.27 -38.36
N CYS A 10 15.17 -29.17 -39.49
CA CYS A 10 14.21 -28.09 -39.74
C CYS A 10 13.00 -28.16 -38.80
N ILE A 11 12.49 -29.36 -38.51
CA ILE A 11 11.35 -29.55 -37.60
C ILE A 11 11.70 -29.15 -36.16
N ALA A 12 12.90 -29.52 -35.69
CA ALA A 12 13.36 -29.16 -34.35
C ALA A 12 13.54 -27.65 -34.18
N VAL A 13 14.09 -26.95 -35.18
CA VAL A 13 14.24 -25.49 -35.18
C VAL A 13 12.89 -24.79 -35.21
N LEU A 14 11.95 -25.25 -36.03
CA LEU A 14 10.58 -24.71 -36.07
C LEU A 14 9.84 -24.90 -34.74
N ALA A 15 9.95 -26.07 -34.13
CA ALA A 15 9.35 -26.34 -32.82
C ALA A 15 9.94 -25.46 -31.71
N PHE A 16 11.26 -25.23 -31.74
CA PHE A 16 11.93 -24.35 -30.77
C PHE A 16 11.55 -22.87 -30.96
N LEU A 17 11.49 -22.39 -32.20
CA LEU A 17 11.05 -21.02 -32.51
C LEU A 17 9.57 -20.81 -32.16
N LEU A 18 8.71 -21.79 -32.44
CA LEU A 18 7.31 -21.75 -32.04
C LEU A 18 7.18 -21.75 -30.52
N TRP A 19 7.96 -22.57 -29.81
CA TRP A 19 7.98 -22.57 -28.35
C TRP A 19 8.46 -21.24 -27.76
N LEU A 20 9.47 -20.58 -28.38
CA LEU A 20 9.90 -19.24 -27.99
C LEU A 20 8.80 -18.18 -28.21
N LEU A 21 8.06 -18.26 -29.32
CA LEU A 21 6.95 -17.36 -29.62
C LEU A 21 5.72 -17.60 -28.74
N LEU A 22 5.53 -18.83 -28.25
CA LEU A 22 4.43 -19.21 -27.35
C LEU A 22 4.75 -18.99 -25.88
N ARG A 23 5.96 -18.52 -25.53
CA ARG A 23 6.24 -18.16 -24.14
C ARG A 23 5.33 -17.00 -23.74
N PRO A 24 4.64 -17.09 -22.60
CA PRO A 24 3.94 -15.92 -22.07
C PRO A 24 4.96 -14.79 -21.93
N PRO A 25 4.60 -13.55 -22.29
CA PRO A 25 5.49 -12.40 -22.11
C PRO A 25 5.93 -12.35 -20.66
N GLU A 26 7.22 -12.06 -20.43
CA GLU A 26 7.72 -11.91 -19.06
C GLU A 26 6.93 -10.81 -18.34
N PRO A 27 6.54 -11.02 -17.07
CA PRO A 27 5.85 -10.01 -16.29
C PRO A 27 6.65 -8.72 -16.27
N GLN A 28 6.08 -7.66 -16.84
CA GLN A 28 6.76 -6.38 -16.91
C GLN A 28 6.71 -5.67 -15.56
N PRO A 29 7.77 -4.94 -15.17
CA PRO A 29 7.80 -4.24 -13.89
C PRO A 29 7.03 -2.92 -13.95
N ALA A 30 6.40 -2.56 -12.83
CA ALA A 30 5.98 -1.20 -12.50
C ALA A 30 6.53 -0.81 -11.12
N TRP A 31 6.54 0.48 -10.81
CA TRP A 31 7.18 1.01 -9.60
C TRP A 31 6.21 1.81 -8.75
N ILE A 32 6.36 1.71 -7.43
CA ILE A 32 5.71 2.60 -6.47
C ILE A 32 6.79 3.23 -5.60
N THR A 33 6.82 4.55 -5.58
CA THR A 33 7.68 5.34 -4.72
C THR A 33 6.85 5.86 -3.54
N GLY A 34 7.27 5.51 -2.33
CA GLY A 34 6.68 5.99 -1.09
C GLY A 34 6.81 7.50 -0.92
N PRO A 35 6.04 8.08 0.01
CA PRO A 35 6.20 9.48 0.36
C PRO A 35 7.59 9.73 0.93
N ILE A 36 8.04 10.97 0.81
CA ILE A 36 9.07 11.45 1.72
C ILE A 36 8.35 11.60 3.07
N PHE A 37 8.62 10.71 4.02
CA PHE A 37 8.13 10.85 5.39
C PHE A 37 8.82 12.07 5.99
N ASN A 38 8.19 13.23 5.84
CA ASN A 38 8.48 14.36 6.70
C ASN A 38 7.71 14.08 7.98
N MET A 39 8.40 13.66 9.05
CA MET A 39 7.83 13.80 10.38
C MET A 39 7.56 15.31 10.53
N PRO A 40 6.31 15.76 10.69
CA PRO A 40 6.06 17.18 10.85
C PRO A 40 6.89 17.67 12.05
N PRO A 41 7.59 18.82 11.93
CA PRO A 41 8.11 19.48 13.12
C PRO A 41 6.92 19.73 14.06
N GLU A 42 7.20 19.64 15.35
CA GLU A 42 6.33 19.56 16.54
C GLU A 42 5.08 20.47 16.64
N ASN A 43 4.77 21.29 15.63
CA ASN A 43 3.93 22.47 15.78
C ASN A 43 2.68 22.55 14.88
N ASP A 44 2.38 21.56 14.03
CA ASP A 44 1.04 21.45 13.44
C ASP A 44 0.20 20.47 14.25
N LEU A 45 -0.58 21.06 15.17
CA LEU A 45 -1.65 20.50 16.00
C LEU A 45 -1.57 18.97 16.20
N ILE A 46 -0.94 18.61 17.32
CA ILE A 46 -0.87 17.29 17.97
C ILE A 46 0.37 16.46 17.56
N ALA A 47 1.56 17.06 17.66
CA ALA A 47 2.80 16.30 17.90
C ALA A 47 2.98 15.93 19.40
N ALA A 48 2.03 16.27 20.27
CA ALA A 48 2.10 15.98 21.71
C ALA A 48 1.64 14.55 22.10
N TYR A 49 1.87 13.54 21.25
CA TYR A 49 1.53 12.14 21.55
C TYR A 49 2.66 11.15 21.24
N GLY A 50 3.73 11.21 22.04
CA GLY A 50 4.72 10.15 22.29
C GLY A 50 5.53 9.64 21.08
N GLU A 51 6.71 9.08 21.35
CA GLU A 51 7.67 8.58 20.33
C GLU A 51 7.15 7.43 19.43
N ASN A 52 5.87 7.03 19.53
CA ASN A 52 5.29 5.83 18.91
C ASN A 52 3.94 6.05 18.18
N THR A 53 3.54 7.29 17.89
CA THR A 53 2.37 7.60 17.04
C THR A 53 2.82 7.96 15.63
N GLY A 54 2.18 7.42 14.60
CA GLY A 54 2.49 7.77 13.21
C GLY A 54 2.14 6.68 12.20
N ILE A 55 2.64 6.88 10.97
CA ILE A 55 2.56 5.89 9.89
C ILE A 55 3.66 4.86 10.10
N GLU A 56 3.29 3.58 10.17
CA GLU A 56 4.24 2.48 10.34
C GLU A 56 4.75 1.97 9.00
N ASN A 57 3.83 1.68 8.07
CA ASN A 57 4.13 1.10 6.76
C ASN A 57 3.06 1.48 5.74
N VAL A 58 3.44 1.45 4.45
CA VAL A 58 2.49 1.41 3.33
C VAL A 58 2.61 0.06 2.65
N TYR A 59 1.55 -0.74 2.75
CA TYR A 59 1.43 -2.03 2.09
C TYR A 59 0.81 -1.87 0.71
N ILE A 60 1.37 -2.57 -0.26
CA ILE A 60 0.75 -2.75 -1.57
C ILE A 60 0.12 -4.14 -1.56
N ALA A 61 -1.17 -4.19 -1.28
CA ALA A 61 -1.91 -5.43 -1.13
C ALA A 61 -2.43 -5.91 -2.49
N ARG A 62 -2.32 -7.21 -2.76
CA ARG A 62 -2.86 -7.81 -3.99
C ARG A 62 -4.39 -7.70 -3.95
N TRP A 63 -4.98 -7.18 -5.02
CA TRP A 63 -6.42 -7.16 -5.15
C TRP A 63 -6.94 -8.59 -5.31
N GLY A 64 -8.05 -8.95 -4.65
CA GLY A 64 -8.49 -10.34 -4.42
C GLY A 64 -8.66 -11.25 -5.64
N LYS A 65 -8.58 -10.73 -6.87
CA LYS A 65 -8.51 -11.53 -8.11
C LYS A 65 -7.10 -12.07 -8.42
N TYR A 66 -6.05 -11.44 -7.89
CA TYR A 66 -4.64 -11.68 -8.23
C TYR A 66 -3.78 -12.23 -7.06
N GLY A 67 -4.42 -12.64 -5.96
CA GLY A 67 -3.80 -13.23 -4.78
C GLY A 67 -4.83 -13.59 -3.70
N PRO A 68 -4.42 -14.22 -2.58
CA PRO A 68 -5.32 -14.39 -1.43
C PRO A 68 -5.80 -13.00 -0.97
N ALA A 69 -7.09 -12.87 -0.71
CA ALA A 69 -7.65 -11.63 -0.19
C ALA A 69 -7.02 -11.33 1.17
N TYR A 70 -6.50 -10.11 1.35
CA TYR A 70 -6.06 -9.65 2.66
C TYR A 70 -7.28 -9.33 3.53
N ASN A 71 -7.14 -9.54 4.84
CA ASN A 71 -8.09 -9.05 5.83
C ASN A 71 -7.58 -7.72 6.41
N PRO A 72 -8.25 -6.58 6.18
CA PRO A 72 -7.81 -5.30 6.73
C PRO A 72 -7.95 -5.21 8.25
N ARG A 73 -8.68 -6.14 8.89
CA ARG A 73 -8.80 -6.24 10.36
C ARG A 73 -7.70 -7.08 11.01
N GLU A 74 -6.70 -7.50 10.24
CA GLU A 74 -5.55 -8.26 10.74
C GLU A 74 -4.24 -7.51 10.46
N ASP A 75 -3.17 -7.92 11.12
CA ASP A 75 -1.84 -7.38 10.89
C ASP A 75 -1.32 -7.84 9.50
N LEU A 76 -1.28 -6.92 8.53
CA LEU A 76 -0.84 -7.20 7.17
C LEU A 76 0.61 -7.70 7.10
N ALA A 77 1.47 -7.35 8.08
CA ALA A 77 2.84 -7.88 8.13
C ALA A 77 2.89 -9.41 8.26
N LYS A 78 1.81 -10.03 8.77
CA LYS A 78 1.65 -11.48 8.90
C LYS A 78 1.00 -12.13 7.68
N GLN A 79 0.39 -11.33 6.79
CA GLN A 79 -0.32 -11.79 5.60
C GLN A 79 0.56 -11.69 4.33
N LYS A 80 1.79 -12.20 4.39
CA LYS A 80 2.83 -11.98 3.34
C LYS A 80 2.38 -12.38 1.93
N ASP A 81 1.59 -13.44 1.80
CA ASP A 81 1.12 -13.93 0.49
C ASP A 81 0.08 -12.99 -0.14
N ALA A 82 -0.60 -12.18 0.66
CA ALA A 82 -1.54 -11.17 0.20
C ALA A 82 -0.85 -9.85 -0.21
N LEU A 83 0.47 -9.73 -0.02
CA LEU A 83 1.23 -8.52 -0.34
C LEU A 83 1.97 -8.64 -1.67
N ALA A 84 1.98 -7.55 -2.43
CA ALA A 84 2.86 -7.36 -3.57
C ALA A 84 4.17 -6.69 -3.13
N ALA A 85 4.10 -5.71 -2.21
CA ALA A 85 5.25 -4.98 -1.69
C ALA A 85 4.96 -4.29 -0.36
N VAL A 86 6.02 -3.83 0.32
CA VAL A 86 5.95 -3.02 1.54
C VAL A 86 6.92 -1.85 1.44
N ILE A 87 6.43 -0.65 1.69
CA ILE A 87 7.19 0.58 1.83
C ILE A 87 7.28 0.90 3.33
N SER A 88 8.46 0.75 3.89
CA SER A 88 8.77 0.95 5.31
C SER A 88 9.74 2.12 5.54
N GLY A 89 10.11 2.85 4.49
CA GLY A 89 11.12 3.92 4.54
C GLY A 89 10.81 5.08 3.62
N SER A 90 11.34 6.26 3.98
CA SER A 90 11.12 7.52 3.27
C SER A 90 11.70 7.49 1.87
N GLY A 91 10.89 7.84 0.87
CA GLY A 91 11.28 7.81 -0.54
C GLY A 91 11.63 6.41 -1.07
N GLN A 92 11.34 5.35 -0.31
CA GLN A 92 11.62 3.98 -0.74
C GLN A 92 10.83 3.67 -2.01
N CYS A 93 11.53 3.11 -2.99
CA CYS A 93 10.93 2.63 -4.22
C CYS A 93 10.81 1.11 -4.17
N VAL A 94 9.62 0.60 -4.47
CA VAL A 94 9.33 -0.84 -4.51
C VAL A 94 8.85 -1.23 -5.89
N ARG A 95 9.19 -2.45 -6.29
CA ARG A 95 8.80 -3.04 -7.57
C ARG A 95 7.54 -3.87 -7.41
N ILE A 96 6.59 -3.69 -8.32
CA ILE A 96 5.40 -4.52 -8.44
C ILE A 96 5.28 -5.09 -9.86
N VAL A 97 4.35 -6.01 -10.06
CA VAL A 97 4.05 -6.54 -11.40
C VAL A 97 3.05 -5.61 -12.09
N ALA A 98 3.36 -5.14 -13.30
CA ALA A 98 2.46 -4.31 -14.10
C ALA A 98 1.19 -5.08 -14.49
N ASN A 99 0.12 -4.35 -14.78
CA ASN A 99 -1.20 -4.89 -15.14
C ASN A 99 -1.80 -5.86 -14.11
N GLN A 100 -1.30 -5.84 -12.86
CA GLN A 100 -1.92 -6.50 -11.72
C GLN A 100 -2.56 -5.47 -10.81
N ARG A 101 -3.80 -5.73 -10.40
CA ARG A 101 -4.52 -4.82 -9.53
C ARG A 101 -4.05 -4.93 -8.08
N PHE A 102 -3.99 -3.80 -7.41
CA PHE A 102 -3.58 -3.71 -6.01
C PHE A 102 -4.38 -2.66 -5.25
N ASP A 103 -4.42 -2.80 -3.93
CA ASP A 103 -4.90 -1.78 -3.00
C ASP A 103 -3.69 -1.17 -2.27
N ILE A 104 -3.82 0.09 -1.85
CA ILE A 104 -2.83 0.76 -1.01
C ILE A 104 -3.37 0.74 0.42
N VAL A 105 -2.65 0.12 1.34
CA VAL A 105 -3.05 0.03 2.75
C VAL A 105 -2.00 0.70 3.61
N VAL A 106 -2.38 1.77 4.31
CA VAL A 106 -1.51 2.50 5.21
C VAL A 106 -1.75 2.01 6.62
N ALA A 107 -0.75 1.38 7.22
CA ALA A 107 -0.79 1.03 8.64
C ALA A 107 -0.32 2.21 9.47
N VAL A 108 -1.13 2.57 10.46
CA VAL A 108 -0.84 3.64 11.40
C VAL A 108 -0.97 3.14 12.83
N ARG A 109 -0.18 3.72 13.72
CA ARG A 109 -0.26 3.52 15.15
C ARG A 109 -0.62 4.84 15.81
N VAL A 110 -1.59 4.80 16.72
CA VAL A 110 -2.00 5.93 17.54
C VAL A 110 -1.79 5.56 19.00
N ARG A 111 -0.97 6.33 19.71
CA ARG A 111 -0.77 6.23 21.16
C ARG A 111 -1.30 7.49 21.81
N THR A 112 -1.95 7.38 22.96
CA THR A 112 -2.32 8.53 23.78
C THR A 112 -2.25 8.16 25.26
N PRO A 113 -1.90 9.10 26.16
CA PRO A 113 -2.02 8.89 27.60
C PRO A 113 -3.47 8.66 28.05
N GLU A 114 -4.47 9.09 27.26
CA GLU A 114 -5.90 9.00 27.57
C GLU A 114 -6.67 8.30 26.44
N ILE A 115 -6.45 6.99 26.28
CA ILE A 115 -7.00 6.20 25.16
C ILE A 115 -8.51 6.05 25.17
N THR A 116 -9.20 6.46 26.24
CA THR A 116 -10.66 6.63 26.24
C THR A 116 -11.14 7.51 25.09
N TYR A 117 -10.27 8.39 24.57
CA TYR A 117 -10.56 9.30 23.46
C TYR A 117 -9.98 8.88 22.11
N VAL A 118 -9.15 7.82 22.04
CA VAL A 118 -8.67 7.30 20.76
C VAL A 118 -9.69 6.29 20.25
N ALA A 119 -10.63 6.86 19.52
CA ALA A 119 -11.56 6.16 18.67
C ALA A 119 -11.04 6.26 17.22
N ARG A 120 -11.38 5.27 16.40
CA ARG A 120 -11.12 5.34 14.95
C ARG A 120 -11.78 6.60 14.36
N GLU A 121 -12.95 6.94 14.87
CA GLU A 121 -13.74 8.11 14.50
C GLU A 121 -13.04 9.45 14.84
N ASN A 122 -11.91 9.42 15.57
CA ASN A 122 -11.11 10.58 15.94
C ASN A 122 -9.78 10.66 15.18
N MET A 123 -9.69 10.02 14.02
CA MET A 123 -8.53 10.07 13.14
C MET A 123 -8.93 10.04 11.67
N TYR A 124 -8.05 10.54 10.82
CA TYR A 124 -8.06 10.23 9.39
C TYR A 124 -6.64 10.30 8.85
N VAL A 125 -6.42 9.70 7.69
CA VAL A 125 -5.17 9.78 6.95
C VAL A 125 -5.42 10.48 5.63
N THR A 126 -4.63 11.50 5.34
CA THR A 126 -4.66 12.21 4.06
C THR A 126 -3.60 11.65 3.14
N MET A 127 -3.97 11.28 1.91
CA MET A 127 -3.04 10.80 0.89
C MET A 127 -3.17 11.60 -0.40
N ARG A 128 -2.04 11.83 -1.07
CA ARG A 128 -1.93 12.31 -2.45
C ARG A 128 -0.93 11.45 -3.21
N ALA A 129 -1.26 11.07 -4.44
CA ALA A 129 -0.37 10.33 -5.32
C ALA A 129 -0.44 10.83 -6.77
N GLU A 130 0.67 10.72 -7.49
CA GLU A 130 0.86 11.27 -8.84
C GLU A 130 1.65 10.32 -9.75
N ASN A 131 1.79 10.73 -11.01
CA ASN A 131 2.41 10.01 -12.15
C ASN A 131 1.50 8.92 -12.74
N GLY A 132 1.70 7.63 -12.42
CA GLY A 132 0.96 6.53 -13.04
C GLY A 132 -0.57 6.68 -13.00
N PHE A 133 -1.10 7.22 -11.91
CA PHE A 133 -2.44 7.79 -11.82
C PHE A 133 -2.47 8.88 -10.76
N MET A 134 -3.61 9.58 -10.65
CA MET A 134 -3.78 10.67 -9.70
C MET A 134 -4.72 10.27 -8.57
N ILE A 135 -4.24 10.41 -7.34
CA ILE A 135 -5.07 10.53 -6.14
C ILE A 135 -4.88 11.97 -5.67
N GLY A 136 -5.92 12.80 -5.80
CA GLY A 136 -5.91 14.15 -5.23
C GLY A 136 -5.82 14.09 -3.69
N PRO A 137 -5.57 15.23 -3.01
CA PRO A 137 -5.58 15.26 -1.55
C PRO A 137 -6.93 14.74 -1.02
N ALA A 138 -6.92 13.55 -0.44
CA ALA A 138 -8.12 12.86 -0.01
C ALA A 138 -7.91 12.31 1.40
N ASN A 139 -8.87 12.60 2.27
CA ASN A 139 -8.93 12.05 3.61
C ASN A 139 -9.57 10.65 3.55
N SER A 140 -9.09 9.76 4.41
CA SER A 140 -9.80 8.52 4.69
C SER A 140 -11.15 8.79 5.35
N THR A 141 -11.99 7.77 5.34
CA THR A 141 -13.29 7.78 6.01
C THR A 141 -13.38 6.57 6.92
N ASP A 142 -14.24 6.60 7.92
CA ASP A 142 -14.45 5.49 8.87
C ASP A 142 -14.69 4.14 8.18
N LYS A 143 -15.26 4.13 6.96
CA LYS A 143 -15.53 2.92 6.17
C LYS A 143 -14.27 2.28 5.58
N LYS A 144 -13.16 3.02 5.55
CA LYS A 144 -11.86 2.60 5.00
C LYS A 144 -10.83 2.37 6.10
N GLU A 145 -11.22 2.55 7.36
CA GLU A 145 -10.34 2.46 8.53
C GLU A 145 -10.71 1.23 9.36
N TYR A 146 -9.73 0.35 9.54
CA TYR A 146 -9.90 -0.96 10.17
C TYR A 146 -8.93 -1.11 11.33
N VAL A 147 -9.46 -1.09 12.54
CA VAL A 147 -8.68 -1.41 13.74
C VAL A 147 -8.31 -2.89 13.68
N PHE A 148 -7.03 -3.20 13.76
CA PHE A 148 -6.53 -4.59 13.77
C PHE A 148 -5.78 -4.96 15.05
N GLU A 149 -5.38 -3.96 15.85
CA GLU A 149 -4.77 -4.18 17.14
C GLU A 149 -5.13 -3.06 18.11
N GLN A 150 -5.48 -3.43 19.33
CA GLN A 150 -5.70 -2.49 20.42
C GLN A 150 -5.19 -3.13 21.71
N SER A 151 -4.39 -2.38 22.47
CA SER A 151 -3.79 -2.87 23.72
C SER A 151 -3.67 -1.74 24.73
N GLY A 152 -3.66 -2.09 26.03
CA GLY A 152 -3.49 -1.15 27.13
C GLY A 152 -4.61 -0.11 27.25
N TYR A 153 -5.85 -0.47 26.92
CA TYR A 153 -6.99 0.44 26.99
C TYR A 153 -7.19 0.98 28.42
N GLY A 154 -7.40 2.29 28.57
CA GLY A 154 -7.48 3.01 29.85
C GLY A 154 -6.13 3.27 30.54
N THR A 155 -4.99 3.00 29.89
CA THR A 155 -3.65 3.19 30.47
C THR A 155 -2.82 4.22 29.69
N MET A 156 -1.78 4.75 30.31
CA MET A 156 -0.83 5.69 29.68
C MET A 156 0.03 5.05 28.57
N GLU A 157 0.02 3.71 28.47
CA GLU A 157 0.76 2.95 27.47
C GLU A 157 -0.14 2.39 26.37
N GLY A 158 -1.44 2.71 26.42
CA GLY A 158 -2.41 2.22 25.46
C GLY A 158 -2.11 2.69 24.04
N TYR A 159 -2.37 1.81 23.07
CA TYR A 159 -2.31 2.15 21.65
C TYR A 159 -3.40 1.44 20.84
N MET A 160 -3.65 1.99 19.66
CA MET A 160 -4.49 1.43 18.61
C MET A 160 -3.69 1.40 17.31
N ARG A 161 -3.78 0.31 16.55
CA ARG A 161 -3.24 0.21 15.20
C ARG A 161 -4.37 0.02 14.21
N VAL A 162 -4.30 0.78 13.12
CA VAL A 162 -5.36 0.89 12.11
C VAL A 162 -4.76 0.70 10.74
N ASN A 163 -5.43 -0.10 9.91
CA ASN A 163 -5.19 -0.15 8.49
C ASN A 163 -6.16 0.79 7.79
N VAL A 164 -5.63 1.72 7.02
CA VAL A 164 -6.41 2.65 6.21
C VAL A 164 -6.28 2.25 4.74
N VAL A 165 -7.41 1.98 4.09
CA VAL A 165 -7.46 1.32 2.78
C VAL A 165 -7.88 2.28 1.68
N TRP A 166 -7.05 2.39 0.63
CA TRP A 166 -7.42 2.95 -0.67
C TRP A 166 -7.51 1.81 -1.67
N ASP A 167 -8.71 1.52 -2.13
CA ASP A 167 -9.07 0.38 -2.98
C ASP A 167 -9.81 0.79 -4.26
N ASN A 168 -9.84 2.08 -4.59
CA ASN A 168 -10.56 2.61 -5.75
C ASN A 168 -12.03 2.13 -5.83
N ASP A 169 -12.78 2.29 -4.73
CA ASP A 169 -14.15 1.80 -4.56
C ASP A 169 -14.27 0.28 -4.77
N GLY A 170 -13.25 -0.45 -4.34
CA GLY A 170 -13.16 -1.91 -4.46
C GLY A 170 -12.69 -2.40 -5.83
N ASN A 171 -12.37 -1.51 -6.78
CA ASN A 171 -11.87 -1.90 -8.10
C ASN A 171 -10.37 -2.19 -8.12
N GLY A 172 -9.62 -1.74 -7.11
CA GLY A 172 -8.16 -1.72 -7.09
C GLY A 172 -7.58 -0.68 -8.06
N TYR A 173 -6.29 -0.43 -7.91
CA TYR A 173 -5.45 0.36 -8.80
C TYR A 173 -4.63 -0.54 -9.71
N GLU A 174 -4.24 -0.03 -10.88
CA GLU A 174 -3.43 -0.76 -11.85
C GLU A 174 -2.37 0.18 -12.42
N LEU A 175 -1.16 -0.32 -12.66
CA LEU A 175 -0.06 0.41 -13.29
C LEU A 175 0.34 -0.28 -14.59
N MET A 176 0.59 0.52 -15.64
CA MET A 176 1.09 0.03 -16.92
C MET A 176 2.58 -0.35 -16.79
N PRO A 177 3.12 -1.14 -17.74
CA PRO A 177 4.54 -1.42 -17.80
C PRO A 177 5.38 -0.15 -17.73
N HIS A 178 6.36 -0.14 -16.83
CA HIS A 178 7.28 0.97 -16.58
C HIS A 178 6.67 2.24 -15.96
N ASP A 179 5.39 2.25 -15.61
CA ASP A 179 4.82 3.32 -14.82
C ASP A 179 5.49 3.41 -13.45
N ASN A 180 5.49 4.63 -12.91
CA ASN A 180 5.86 4.91 -11.53
C ASN A 180 4.71 5.65 -10.86
N LEU A 181 4.16 5.13 -9.78
CA LEU A 181 3.27 5.87 -8.89
C LEU A 181 4.09 6.51 -7.78
N ARG A 182 3.95 7.81 -7.57
CA ARG A 182 4.60 8.50 -6.46
C ARG A 182 3.56 8.95 -5.45
N ILE A 183 3.62 8.41 -4.23
CA ILE A 183 2.85 8.96 -3.10
C ILE A 183 3.55 10.26 -2.72
N THR A 184 2.95 11.41 -3.00
CA THR A 184 3.58 12.74 -2.81
C THR A 184 3.25 13.36 -1.45
N TRP A 185 2.14 12.96 -0.84
CA TRP A 185 1.74 13.36 0.50
C TRP A 185 1.13 12.18 1.23
N LEU A 186 1.56 11.94 2.47
CA LEU A 186 0.86 11.05 3.39
C LEU A 186 0.93 11.62 4.81
N SER A 187 -0.21 11.84 5.44
CA SER A 187 -0.31 12.47 6.77
C SER A 187 -1.36 11.78 7.62
N LEU A 188 -1.08 11.63 8.91
CA LEU A 188 -2.02 11.15 9.92
C LEU A 188 -2.54 12.35 10.70
N HIS A 189 -3.85 12.48 10.79
CA HIS A 189 -4.55 13.48 11.58
C HIS A 189 -5.32 12.77 12.68
N THR A 190 -5.23 13.29 13.90
CA THR A 190 -5.95 12.76 15.07
C THR A 190 -6.47 13.92 15.91
N TRP A 191 -7.51 13.72 16.70
CA TRP A 191 -8.01 14.75 17.63
C TRP A 191 -8.55 14.12 18.91
N LYS A 192 -8.77 14.94 19.95
CA LYS A 192 -9.18 14.45 21.27
C LYS A 192 -10.70 14.32 21.40
N TYR A 193 -11.47 15.27 20.87
CA TYR A 193 -12.92 15.31 21.07
C TYR A 193 -13.72 15.27 19.77
N PRO A 194 -14.80 14.47 19.67
CA PRO A 194 -15.70 14.50 18.53
C PRO A 194 -16.21 15.93 18.27
N GLY A 195 -15.97 16.46 17.07
CA GLY A 195 -16.37 17.82 16.69
C GLY A 195 -15.23 18.85 16.61
N GLU A 196 -14.02 18.52 17.11
CA GLU A 196 -12.80 19.29 16.84
C GLU A 196 -12.19 18.89 15.49
N TYR A 197 -12.99 18.94 14.43
CA TYR A 197 -12.42 18.79 13.08
C TYR A 197 -11.43 19.93 12.85
N PRO A 198 -10.17 19.65 12.49
CA PRO A 198 -9.31 20.70 11.97
C PRO A 198 -10.01 21.25 10.73
N SER A 199 -10.46 22.51 10.80
CA SER A 199 -10.99 23.22 9.64
C SER A 199 -9.83 23.40 8.66
N GLY A 200 -9.69 22.45 7.73
CA GLY A 200 -8.84 22.54 6.55
C GLY A 200 -9.57 23.24 5.42
#